data_AF-A0A814M1A9-F1
#
_entry.id   AF-A0A814M1A9-F1
#
_cell.length_a   1.000
_cell.length_b   1.000
_cell.length_c   1.000
_cell.angle_alpha   90.00
_cell.angle_beta   90.00
_cell.angle_gamma   90.00
#
_symmetry.space_group_name_H-M   'P 1'
#
loop_
_entity.id
_entity.type
_entity.pdbx_description
1 polymer ?
#
loop_
_entity_poly.entity_id
_entity_poly.type
_entity_poly.pdbx_seq_one_letter_code
_entity_poly.pdbx_strand_id
1 'polypeptide(L)'
;MMNEAALITPEPWLMKTNLTSCYQQTLSDQLSQPTRQATFVGAILAFVFIFFGLIGNFILITTILSVKKLRSHIINIFIVSLQFNDLLNIGFNQFFVGLSYANRGWLGGCIICKLVTYFSTICMGCLLWHHCLIAIHRLIVVVYPSLLRRMSIRTYIIVSLVITRILPILCCIPSFLTDSIAYSSQALRCSMYNKFQIYINITILILLPNVIIIFCFVGIFFHVLRATHVSGRRNNTRVSTSHSLRREIRITKMFAVLFTLFFLGYHPYGFVRAYDKRRQLHPDIYVLLTLLYCISICASPLVYGIMNNQLLNESMRVVFNCWRCQKIDNYKKSSHRRFKKNVKKSSILTNGINNVNCNRVNPPITVPMHTSTSRSLKNETNSITILDTSHV
;
A
#
# COMPACT_ATOMS: atom_id res chain seq x y z
N MET A 1 -19.31 -36.42 -70.45
CA MET A 1 -18.12 -36.27 -69.58
C MET A 1 -17.72 -34.80 -69.57
N MET A 2 -18.27 -34.05 -68.64
CA MET A 2 -17.85 -32.67 -68.34
C MET A 2 -17.57 -32.67 -66.83
N ASN A 3 -16.30 -32.45 -66.47
CA ASN A 3 -15.85 -32.43 -65.09
C ASN A 3 -16.08 -31.04 -64.49
N GLU A 4 -16.96 -30.97 -63.50
CA GLU A 4 -17.03 -29.89 -62.52
C GLU A 4 -16.00 -30.14 -61.42
N ALA A 5 -15.23 -29.10 -61.05
CA ALA A 5 -14.55 -29.01 -59.77
C ALA A 5 -14.66 -27.57 -59.28
N ALA A 6 -15.86 -27.22 -58.83
CA ALA A 6 -16.13 -25.99 -58.10
C ALA A 6 -15.66 -26.13 -56.64
N LEU A 7 -14.84 -25.18 -56.19
CA LEU A 7 -14.51 -24.97 -54.78
C LEU A 7 -15.80 -24.80 -53.97
N ILE A 8 -15.97 -25.60 -52.92
CA ILE A 8 -16.98 -25.37 -51.87
C ILE A 8 -16.25 -25.39 -50.51
N THR A 9 -16.02 -24.20 -49.97
CA THR A 9 -16.21 -23.91 -48.53
C THR A 9 -17.68 -23.48 -48.35
N PRO A 10 -18.32 -23.47 -47.15
CA PRO A 10 -17.78 -23.43 -45.78
C PRO A 10 -18.51 -24.41 -44.80
N GLU A 11 -18.10 -24.42 -43.52
CA GLU A 11 -19.00 -24.43 -42.34
C GLU A 11 -18.19 -24.61 -41.03
N PRO A 12 -18.04 -23.57 -40.18
CA PRO A 12 -17.47 -23.67 -38.84
C PRO A 12 -18.56 -23.60 -37.76
N TRP A 13 -19.23 -24.71 -37.43
CA TRP A 13 -20.26 -24.75 -36.37
C TRP A 13 -20.04 -25.80 -35.28
N LEU A 14 -18.80 -26.25 -35.07
CA LEU A 14 -18.45 -27.06 -33.89
C LEU A 14 -17.54 -26.30 -32.93
N MET A 15 -18.11 -25.32 -32.24
CA MET A 15 -17.61 -24.92 -30.91
C MET A 15 -18.71 -24.30 -30.06
N LYS A 16 -19.48 -25.15 -29.38
CA LYS A 16 -20.27 -24.76 -28.21
C LYS A 16 -20.06 -25.79 -27.10
N THR A 17 -19.20 -25.45 -26.14
CA THR A 17 -19.41 -25.74 -24.71
C THR A 17 -18.59 -24.75 -23.85
N ASN A 18 -19.31 -23.77 -23.28
CA ASN A 18 -19.09 -23.14 -21.96
C ASN A 18 -17.76 -22.41 -21.59
N LEU A 19 -17.22 -21.53 -22.44
CA LEU A 19 -16.15 -20.57 -22.04
C LEU A 19 -16.19 -19.18 -22.70
N THR A 20 -17.24 -18.82 -23.43
CA THR A 20 -17.19 -17.78 -24.48
C THR A 20 -17.59 -16.35 -24.09
N SER A 21 -17.88 -16.02 -22.82
CA SER A 21 -18.44 -14.70 -22.48
C SER A 21 -17.43 -13.53 -22.36
N CYS A 22 -16.11 -13.77 -22.20
CA CYS A 22 -15.14 -12.66 -22.04
C CYS A 22 -14.33 -12.33 -23.30
N TYR A 23 -14.50 -13.08 -24.39
CA TYR A 23 -13.66 -12.99 -25.59
C TYR A 23 -14.51 -12.91 -26.86
N GLN A 24 -15.25 -11.81 -27.05
CA GLN A 24 -15.76 -11.44 -28.37
C GLN A 24 -14.73 -10.53 -29.03
N GLN A 25 -13.68 -11.13 -29.58
CA GLN A 25 -12.67 -10.39 -30.34
C GLN A 25 -13.14 -10.29 -31.80
N THR A 26 -13.49 -9.09 -32.23
CA THR A 26 -13.79 -8.80 -33.64
C THR A 26 -12.53 -8.41 -34.41
N LEU A 27 -12.52 -8.54 -35.74
CA LEU A 27 -11.39 -8.12 -36.58
C LEU A 27 -11.05 -6.62 -36.39
N SER A 28 -12.05 -5.78 -36.05
CA SER A 28 -11.90 -4.39 -35.62
C SER A 28 -11.11 -4.21 -34.32
N ASP A 29 -11.12 -5.19 -33.41
CA ASP A 29 -10.37 -5.13 -32.15
C ASP A 29 -8.87 -5.33 -32.34
N GLN A 30 -8.43 -5.99 -33.43
CA GLN A 30 -7.01 -6.15 -33.78
C GLN A 30 -6.39 -4.83 -34.27
N LEU A 31 -7.15 -4.03 -35.03
CA LEU A 31 -6.70 -2.73 -35.57
C LEU A 31 -6.61 -1.63 -34.50
N SER A 32 -7.11 -1.90 -33.29
CA SER A 32 -7.21 -0.93 -32.20
C SER A 32 -6.27 -1.20 -31.04
N GLN A 33 -5.28 -2.08 -31.19
CA GLN A 33 -4.30 -2.35 -30.14
C GLN A 33 -3.22 -1.27 -30.04
N PRO A 34 -2.64 -1.04 -28.84
CA PRO A 34 -1.48 -0.17 -28.66
C PRO A 34 -0.25 -0.69 -29.40
N THR A 35 0.63 0.22 -29.80
CA THR A 35 1.85 -0.07 -30.54
C THR A 35 2.75 -1.02 -29.77
N ARG A 36 3.54 -1.82 -30.50
CA ARG A 36 4.49 -2.77 -29.87
C ARG A 36 5.47 -2.04 -28.94
N GLN A 37 5.94 -0.87 -29.36
CA GLN A 37 6.85 -0.03 -28.59
C GLN A 37 6.21 0.42 -27.27
N ALA A 38 4.97 0.97 -27.32
CA ALA A 38 4.26 1.38 -26.12
C ALA A 38 4.02 0.21 -25.15
N THR A 39 3.61 -0.95 -25.65
CA THR A 39 3.38 -2.13 -24.80
C THR A 39 4.67 -2.70 -24.20
N PHE A 40 5.78 -2.69 -24.94
CA PHE A 40 7.07 -3.18 -24.47
C PHE A 40 7.63 -2.28 -23.37
N VAL A 41 7.69 -0.98 -23.62
CA VAL A 41 8.11 0.02 -22.62
C VAL A 41 7.19 -0.03 -21.41
N GLY A 42 5.87 -0.10 -21.64
CA GLY A 42 4.90 -0.20 -20.57
C GLY A 42 5.05 -1.45 -19.71
N ALA A 43 5.30 -2.61 -20.30
CA ALA A 43 5.54 -3.84 -19.54
C ALA A 43 6.79 -3.71 -18.65
N ILE A 44 7.91 -3.22 -19.19
CA ILE A 44 9.16 -3.04 -18.44
C ILE A 44 8.95 -2.09 -17.27
N LEU A 45 8.39 -0.90 -17.53
CA LEU A 45 8.15 0.09 -16.49
C LEU A 45 7.17 -0.44 -15.44
N ALA A 46 6.08 -1.08 -15.85
CA ALA A 46 5.11 -1.67 -14.92
C ALA A 46 5.79 -2.65 -13.96
N PHE A 47 6.58 -3.62 -14.46
CA PHE A 47 7.25 -4.59 -13.59
C PHE A 47 8.30 -3.96 -12.67
N VAL A 48 9.04 -2.96 -13.14
CA VAL A 48 9.98 -2.19 -12.31
C VAL A 48 9.25 -1.50 -11.17
N PHE A 49 8.18 -0.74 -11.46
CA PHE A 49 7.40 -0.05 -10.44
C PHE A 49 6.66 -1.01 -9.51
N ILE A 50 6.15 -2.13 -10.01
CA ILE A 50 5.52 -3.19 -9.20
C ILE A 50 6.54 -3.73 -8.19
N PHE A 51 7.76 -4.05 -8.63
CA PHE A 51 8.81 -4.57 -7.76
C PHE A 51 9.13 -3.61 -6.61
N PHE A 52 9.45 -2.35 -6.93
CA PHE A 52 9.74 -1.35 -5.91
C PHE A 52 8.52 -0.99 -5.05
N GLY A 53 7.34 -0.93 -5.66
CA GLY A 53 6.09 -0.66 -4.97
C GLY A 53 5.76 -1.71 -3.91
N LEU A 54 5.87 -3.00 -4.24
CA LEU A 54 5.66 -4.10 -3.29
C LEU A 54 6.66 -4.03 -2.12
N ILE A 55 7.95 -3.84 -2.43
CA ILE A 55 9.00 -3.73 -1.41
C ILE A 55 8.75 -2.54 -0.48
N GLY A 56 8.49 -1.36 -1.06
CA GLY A 56 8.28 -0.13 -0.29
C GLY A 56 7.06 -0.22 0.63
N ASN A 57 5.93 -0.70 0.11
CA ASN A 57 4.70 -0.88 0.88
C ASN A 57 4.90 -1.91 2.01
N PHE A 58 5.60 -3.02 1.74
CA PHE A 58 5.90 -4.03 2.74
C PHE A 58 6.82 -3.52 3.86
N ILE A 59 7.90 -2.80 3.51
CA ILE A 59 8.78 -2.15 4.49
C ILE A 59 8.00 -1.17 5.35
N LEU A 60 7.11 -0.38 4.75
CA LEU A 60 6.31 0.60 5.47
C LEU A 60 5.36 -0.08 6.49
N ILE A 61 4.63 -1.11 6.07
CA ILE A 61 3.75 -1.89 6.97
C ILE A 61 4.56 -2.49 8.12
N THR A 62 5.63 -3.21 7.80
CA THR A 62 6.47 -3.88 8.83
C THR A 62 7.06 -2.87 9.81
N THR A 63 7.55 -1.73 9.33
CA THR A 63 8.08 -0.65 10.18
C THR A 63 7.06 -0.19 11.22
N ILE A 64 5.84 0.13 10.77
CA ILE A 64 4.79 0.66 11.66
C ILE A 64 4.37 -0.40 12.69
N LEU A 65 4.25 -1.66 12.28
CA LEU A 65 3.82 -2.75 13.17
C LEU A 65 4.89 -3.09 14.22
N SER A 66 6.16 -3.13 13.81
CA SER A 66 7.31 -3.45 14.68
C SER A 66 7.60 -2.36 15.72
N VAL A 67 7.34 -1.08 15.41
CA VAL A 67 7.68 0.04 16.31
C VAL A 67 6.47 0.47 17.14
N LYS A 68 6.48 0.17 18.45
CA LYS A 68 5.39 0.52 19.39
C LYS A 68 4.98 2.00 19.34
N LYS A 69 5.96 2.90 19.25
CA LYS A 69 5.75 4.36 19.17
C LYS A 69 5.01 4.79 17.89
N LEU A 70 5.22 4.10 16.77
CA LEU A 70 4.49 4.40 15.53
C LEU A 70 3.06 3.88 15.60
N ARG A 71 2.87 2.66 16.13
CA ARG A 71 1.56 2.02 16.25
C ARG A 71 0.58 2.78 17.14
N SER A 72 1.06 3.54 18.12
CA SER A 72 0.19 4.33 19.00
C SER A 72 -0.45 5.54 18.31
N HIS A 73 0.03 5.94 17.13
CA HIS A 73 -0.61 7.00 16.36
C HIS A 73 -1.76 6.45 15.51
N ILE A 74 -2.97 6.93 15.76
CA ILE A 74 -4.21 6.52 15.06
C ILE A 74 -4.03 6.54 13.54
N ILE A 75 -3.42 7.61 13.01
CA ILE A 75 -3.21 7.78 11.57
C ILE A 75 -2.37 6.65 10.95
N ASN A 76 -1.41 6.09 11.70
CA ASN A 76 -0.57 5.01 11.21
C ASN A 76 -1.35 3.69 11.07
N ILE A 77 -2.45 3.51 11.79
CA ILE A 77 -3.35 2.37 11.62
C ILE A 77 -4.06 2.46 10.26
N PHE A 78 -4.53 3.66 9.90
CA PHE A 78 -5.13 3.90 8.58
C PHE A 78 -4.11 3.75 7.45
N ILE A 79 -2.87 4.21 7.66
CA ILE A 79 -1.78 4.00 6.69
C ILE A 79 -1.53 2.51 6.49
N VAL A 80 -1.40 1.70 7.54
CA VAL A 80 -1.17 0.25 7.39
C VAL A 80 -2.30 -0.43 6.62
N SER A 81 -3.56 -0.11 6.94
CA SER A 81 -4.72 -0.65 6.20
C SER A 81 -4.68 -0.25 4.72
N LEU A 82 -4.30 1.01 4.43
CA LEU A 82 -4.15 1.52 3.08
C LEU A 82 -3.02 0.83 2.32
N GLN A 83 -1.83 0.67 2.92
CA GLN A 83 -0.71 0.00 2.26
C GLN A 83 -0.98 -1.49 2.01
N PHE A 84 -1.75 -2.14 2.88
CA PHE A 84 -2.22 -3.51 2.61
C PHE A 84 -3.10 -3.58 1.35
N ASN A 85 -3.95 -2.57 1.15
CA ASN A 85 -4.75 -2.44 -0.07
C ASN A 85 -3.86 -2.17 -1.30
N ASP A 86 -2.82 -1.34 -1.17
CA ASP A 86 -1.86 -1.08 -2.23
C ASP A 86 -1.09 -2.36 -2.62
N LEU A 87 -0.68 -3.19 -1.65
CA LEU A 87 -0.05 -4.49 -1.93
C LEU A 87 -0.95 -5.42 -2.75
N LEU A 88 -2.24 -5.52 -2.40
CA LEU A 88 -3.20 -6.31 -3.16
C LEU A 88 -3.37 -5.77 -4.58
N ASN A 89 -3.48 -4.44 -4.71
CA ASN A 89 -3.69 -3.80 -5.99
C ASN A 89 -2.46 -3.92 -6.91
N ILE A 90 -1.26 -3.69 -6.38
CA ILE A 90 0.00 -3.80 -7.12
C ILE A 90 0.29 -5.28 -7.45
N GLY A 91 0.22 -6.16 -6.46
CA GLY A 91 0.59 -7.56 -6.59
C GLY A 91 -0.38 -8.41 -7.41
N PHE A 92 -1.67 -8.06 -7.42
CA PHE A 92 -2.68 -8.77 -8.20
C PHE A 92 -3.08 -8.00 -9.45
N ASN A 93 -3.69 -6.82 -9.31
CA ASN A 93 -4.26 -6.12 -10.46
C ASN A 93 -3.18 -5.63 -11.43
N GLN A 94 -2.17 -4.90 -10.94
CA GLN A 94 -1.14 -4.36 -11.82
C GLN A 94 -0.24 -5.45 -12.38
N PHE A 95 0.01 -6.52 -11.65
CA PHE A 95 0.74 -7.68 -12.15
C PHE A 95 0.08 -8.28 -13.40
N PHE A 96 -1.23 -8.54 -13.37
CA PHE A 96 -1.93 -9.09 -14.53
C PHE A 96 -2.05 -8.09 -15.68
N VAL A 97 -2.16 -6.79 -15.40
CA VAL A 97 -2.11 -5.75 -16.43
C VAL A 97 -0.73 -5.70 -17.09
N GLY A 98 0.35 -5.74 -16.30
CA GLY A 98 1.73 -5.81 -16.80
C GLY A 98 1.99 -7.06 -17.64
N LEU A 99 1.44 -8.21 -17.21
CA LEU A 99 1.49 -9.44 -18.00
C LEU A 99 0.72 -9.29 -19.32
N SER A 100 -0.41 -8.58 -19.33
CA SER A 100 -1.15 -8.32 -20.56
C SER A 100 -0.38 -7.44 -21.54
N TYR A 101 0.37 -6.46 -21.05
CA TYR A 101 1.27 -5.64 -21.87
C TYR A 101 2.43 -6.46 -22.43
N ALA A 102 3.07 -7.30 -21.61
CA ALA A 102 4.18 -8.15 -22.04
C ALA A 102 3.79 -9.12 -23.18
N ASN A 103 2.53 -9.59 -23.18
CA ASN A 103 2.03 -10.56 -24.16
C ASN A 103 1.15 -9.93 -25.25
N ARG A 104 0.93 -8.61 -25.21
CA ARG A 104 -0.02 -7.88 -26.09
C ARG A 104 -1.39 -8.56 -26.19
N GLY A 105 -1.87 -9.10 -25.07
CA GLY A 105 -3.07 -9.94 -25.03
C GLY A 105 -3.39 -10.39 -23.61
N TRP A 106 -4.56 -10.97 -23.40
CA TRP A 106 -4.99 -11.45 -22.09
C TRP A 106 -4.80 -12.95 -21.93
N LEU A 107 -3.89 -13.36 -21.04
CA LEU A 107 -3.58 -14.77 -20.77
C LEU A 107 -4.37 -15.37 -19.60
N GLY A 108 -5.04 -14.55 -18.79
CA GLY A 108 -5.69 -15.02 -17.56
C GLY A 108 -7.02 -15.76 -17.77
N GLY A 109 -7.49 -15.90 -19.01
CA GLY A 109 -8.83 -16.41 -19.30
C GLY A 109 -9.96 -15.59 -18.65
N CYS A 110 -11.18 -16.11 -18.75
CA CYS A 110 -12.40 -15.41 -18.29
C CYS A 110 -12.44 -15.21 -16.77
N ILE A 111 -12.01 -16.20 -15.99
CA ILE A 111 -12.09 -16.16 -14.52
C ILE A 111 -11.19 -15.05 -13.97
N ILE A 112 -9.90 -15.02 -14.36
CA ILE A 112 -8.98 -13.99 -13.89
C ILE A 112 -9.37 -12.61 -14.45
N CYS A 113 -9.93 -12.54 -15.67
CA CYS A 113 -10.45 -11.29 -16.24
C CYS A 113 -11.51 -10.64 -15.34
N LYS A 114 -12.46 -11.44 -14.86
CA LYS A 114 -13.49 -11.02 -13.93
C LYS A 114 -12.89 -10.63 -12.58
N LEU A 115 -12.06 -11.49 -11.99
CA LEU A 115 -11.42 -11.25 -10.70
C LEU A 115 -10.60 -9.96 -10.69
N VAL A 116 -9.71 -9.75 -11.66
CA VAL A 116 -8.89 -8.53 -11.75
C VAL A 116 -9.74 -7.27 -11.85
N THR A 117 -10.89 -7.34 -12.55
CA THR A 117 -11.80 -6.20 -12.65
C THR A 117 -12.52 -5.91 -11.33
N TYR A 118 -13.00 -6.95 -10.64
CA TYR A 118 -13.63 -6.80 -9.31
C TYR A 118 -12.64 -6.31 -8.27
N PHE A 119 -11.48 -6.96 -8.14
CA PHE A 119 -10.42 -6.56 -7.22
C PHE A 119 -9.93 -5.15 -7.54
N SER A 120 -9.79 -4.77 -8.81
CA SER A 120 -9.42 -3.39 -9.16
C SER A 120 -10.47 -2.39 -8.70
N THR A 121 -11.76 -2.70 -8.82
CA THR A 121 -12.82 -1.79 -8.40
C THR A 121 -12.89 -1.67 -6.88
N ILE A 122 -12.83 -2.80 -6.17
CA ILE A 122 -12.82 -2.84 -4.70
C ILE A 122 -11.58 -2.14 -4.15
N CYS A 123 -10.38 -2.45 -4.64
CA CYS A 123 -9.14 -1.86 -4.15
C CYS A 123 -9.10 -0.35 -4.41
N MET A 124 -9.59 0.11 -5.57
CA MET A 124 -9.72 1.53 -5.88
C MET A 124 -10.68 2.25 -4.95
N GLY A 125 -11.86 1.68 -4.72
CA GLY A 125 -12.83 2.24 -3.78
C GLY A 125 -12.27 2.30 -2.37
N CYS A 126 -11.61 1.23 -1.92
CA CYS A 126 -10.94 1.18 -0.61
C CYS A 126 -9.90 2.30 -0.50
N LEU A 127 -9.03 2.46 -1.50
CA LEU A 127 -7.98 3.49 -1.54
C LEU A 127 -8.58 4.89 -1.38
N LEU A 128 -9.59 5.24 -2.17
CA LEU A 128 -10.25 6.55 -2.13
C LEU A 128 -10.96 6.83 -0.81
N TRP A 129 -11.68 5.85 -0.27
CA TRP A 129 -12.32 5.99 1.04
C TRP A 129 -11.31 6.10 2.18
N HIS A 130 -10.15 5.42 2.11
CA HIS A 130 -9.07 5.65 3.07
C HIS A 130 -8.49 7.06 2.96
N HIS A 131 -8.25 7.58 1.75
CA HIS A 131 -7.83 8.98 1.58
C HIS A 131 -8.85 9.96 2.16
N CYS A 132 -10.15 9.71 1.96
CA CYS A 132 -11.24 10.48 2.55
C CYS A 132 -11.21 10.46 4.08
N LEU A 133 -11.12 9.28 4.69
CA LEU A 133 -11.07 9.17 6.15
C LEU A 133 -9.80 9.78 6.74
N ILE A 134 -8.66 9.66 6.06
CA ILE A 134 -7.43 10.34 6.43
C ILE A 134 -7.65 11.86 6.41
N ALA A 135 -8.25 12.42 5.35
CA ALA A 135 -8.53 13.85 5.27
C ALA A 135 -9.48 14.33 6.38
N ILE A 136 -10.55 13.57 6.68
CA ILE A 136 -11.45 13.85 7.81
C ILE A 136 -10.70 13.79 9.14
N HIS A 137 -9.87 12.77 9.36
CA HIS A 137 -9.07 12.66 10.57
C HIS A 137 -8.13 13.87 10.73
N ARG A 138 -7.47 14.29 9.65
CA ARG A 138 -6.62 15.48 9.65
C ARG A 138 -7.41 16.75 9.96
N LEU A 139 -8.61 16.89 9.40
CA LEU A 139 -9.50 18.02 9.70
C LEU A 139 -9.86 18.05 11.19
N ILE A 140 -10.26 16.92 11.77
CA ILE A 140 -10.59 16.82 13.20
C ILE A 140 -9.38 17.17 14.07
N VAL A 141 -8.21 16.62 13.78
CA VAL A 141 -6.98 16.86 14.56
C VAL A 141 -6.54 18.32 14.49
N VAL A 142 -6.61 18.96 13.33
CA VAL A 142 -6.08 20.32 13.10
C VAL A 142 -7.08 21.42 13.45
N VAL A 143 -8.36 21.23 13.13
CA VAL A 143 -9.41 22.26 13.25
C VAL A 143 -10.29 22.05 14.47
N TYR A 144 -10.56 20.80 14.86
CA TYR A 144 -11.50 20.46 15.95
C TYR A 144 -10.87 19.58 17.05
N PRO A 145 -9.77 19.99 17.68
CA PRO A 145 -9.06 19.16 18.67
C PRO A 145 -9.91 18.84 19.92
N SER A 146 -10.92 19.65 20.23
CA SER A 146 -11.88 19.37 21.31
C SER A 146 -12.83 18.22 21.00
N LEU A 147 -13.20 18.05 19.71
CA LEU A 147 -14.02 16.93 19.27
C LEU A 147 -13.25 15.61 19.44
N LEU A 148 -11.97 15.59 19.04
CA LEU A 148 -11.12 14.41 19.18
C LEU A 148 -11.05 13.88 20.62
N ARG A 149 -11.01 14.78 21.62
CA ARG A 149 -10.98 14.40 23.05
C ARG A 149 -12.27 13.78 23.55
N ARG A 150 -13.41 14.08 22.92
CA ARG A 150 -14.74 13.56 23.30
C ARG A 150 -15.11 12.27 22.57
N MET A 151 -14.43 11.95 21.47
CA MET A 151 -14.74 10.78 20.66
C MET A 151 -14.15 9.50 21.23
N SER A 152 -14.90 8.39 21.16
CA SER A 152 -14.35 7.06 21.36
C SER A 152 -13.43 6.70 20.20
N ILE A 153 -12.11 6.73 20.45
CA ILE A 153 -11.08 6.43 19.44
C ILE A 153 -11.24 5.00 18.89
N ARG A 154 -11.56 4.02 19.75
CA ARG A 154 -11.72 2.61 19.33
C ARG A 154 -12.89 2.46 18.36
N THR A 155 -14.05 3.01 18.72
CA THR A 155 -15.24 2.97 17.87
C THR A 155 -14.99 3.68 16.53
N TYR A 156 -14.36 4.86 16.59
CA TYR A 156 -14.01 5.62 15.40
C TYR A 156 -13.12 4.82 14.43
N ILE A 157 -12.08 4.15 14.94
CA ILE A 157 -11.18 3.33 14.10
C ILE A 157 -11.92 2.14 13.50
N ILE A 158 -12.69 1.39 14.30
CA ILE A 158 -13.39 0.19 13.81
C ILE A 158 -14.39 0.57 12.73
N VAL A 159 -15.26 1.56 13.00
CA VAL A 159 -16.27 2.02 12.04
C VAL A 159 -15.60 2.53 10.76
N SER A 160 -14.53 3.31 10.88
CA SER A 160 -13.72 3.78 9.76
C SER A 160 -13.23 2.63 8.89
N LEU A 161 -12.55 1.63 9.48
CA LEU A 161 -11.98 0.51 8.75
C LEU A 161 -13.03 -0.42 8.14
N VAL A 162 -14.19 -0.59 8.78
CA VAL A 162 -15.29 -1.38 8.25
C VAL A 162 -15.92 -0.68 7.04
N ILE A 163 -16.23 0.61 7.16
CA ILE A 163 -16.86 1.39 6.08
C ILE A 163 -15.98 1.40 4.82
N THR A 164 -14.67 1.62 4.95
CA THR A 164 -13.77 1.66 3.77
C THR A 164 -13.69 0.34 3.02
N ARG A 165 -14.06 -0.78 3.63
CA ARG A 165 -14.02 -2.11 3.01
C ARG A 165 -15.38 -2.53 2.49
N ILE A 166 -16.39 -2.43 3.34
CA ILE A 166 -17.73 -2.91 3.03
C ILE A 166 -18.37 -2.06 1.91
N LEU A 167 -18.20 -0.74 1.94
CA LEU A 167 -18.85 0.13 0.95
C LEU A 167 -18.39 -0.15 -0.51
N PRO A 168 -17.09 -0.28 -0.82
CA PRO A 168 -16.65 -0.73 -2.15
C PRO A 168 -17.12 -2.13 -2.54
N ILE A 169 -17.17 -3.07 -1.59
CA ILE A 169 -17.65 -4.43 -1.84
C ILE A 169 -19.13 -4.41 -2.22
N LEU A 170 -19.96 -3.69 -1.45
CA LEU A 170 -21.39 -3.54 -1.73
C LEU A 170 -21.64 -2.94 -3.12
N CYS A 171 -20.85 -1.92 -3.50
CA CYS A 171 -20.95 -1.33 -4.83
C CYS A 171 -20.60 -2.33 -5.94
N CYS A 172 -19.81 -3.38 -5.69
CA CYS A 172 -19.46 -4.38 -6.70
C CYS A 172 -20.48 -5.53 -6.82
N ILE A 173 -21.43 -5.69 -5.89
CA ILE A 173 -22.39 -6.80 -5.92
C ILE A 173 -23.22 -6.86 -7.22
N PRO A 174 -23.81 -5.75 -7.72
CA PRO A 174 -24.64 -5.82 -8.93
C PRO A 174 -23.82 -6.23 -10.18
N SER A 175 -22.52 -5.94 -10.17
CA SER A 175 -21.57 -6.35 -11.22
C SER A 175 -21.46 -7.86 -11.30
N PHE A 176 -21.38 -8.50 -10.13
CA PHE A 176 -21.25 -9.93 -9.98
C PHE A 176 -22.49 -10.68 -10.51
N LEU A 177 -23.68 -10.11 -10.27
CA LEU A 177 -24.95 -10.71 -10.68
C LEU A 177 -25.25 -10.58 -12.18
N THR A 178 -24.71 -9.55 -12.85
CA THR A 178 -25.06 -9.22 -14.24
C THR A 178 -24.05 -9.70 -15.28
N ASP A 179 -22.98 -10.39 -14.85
CA ASP A 179 -21.84 -10.82 -15.67
C ASP A 179 -21.31 -9.77 -16.67
N SER A 180 -21.15 -8.54 -16.19
CA SER A 180 -20.96 -7.36 -17.05
C SER A 180 -19.48 -6.97 -17.29
N ILE A 181 -18.60 -7.97 -17.44
CA ILE A 181 -17.16 -7.78 -17.64
C ILE A 181 -16.70 -8.39 -18.96
N ALA A 182 -15.97 -7.59 -19.74
CA ALA A 182 -15.38 -8.03 -21.02
C ALA A 182 -13.94 -7.51 -21.16
N TYR A 183 -13.15 -8.20 -21.99
CA TYR A 183 -11.81 -7.76 -22.36
C TYR A 183 -11.86 -6.60 -23.37
N SER A 184 -11.02 -5.58 -23.15
CA SER A 184 -10.81 -4.48 -24.09
C SER A 184 -9.41 -4.58 -24.70
N SER A 185 -9.34 -4.72 -26.02
CA SER A 185 -8.09 -4.79 -26.79
C SER A 185 -7.30 -3.47 -26.81
N GLN A 186 -7.99 -2.33 -26.72
CA GLN A 186 -7.37 -1.00 -26.74
C GLN A 186 -6.60 -0.69 -25.46
N ALA A 187 -7.19 -1.05 -24.31
CA ALA A 187 -6.53 -0.87 -23.02
C ALA A 187 -5.70 -2.09 -22.61
N LEU A 188 -5.73 -3.17 -23.39
CA LEU A 188 -5.24 -4.51 -23.05
C LEU A 188 -5.63 -4.92 -21.61
N ARG A 189 -6.90 -4.71 -21.28
CA ARG A 189 -7.40 -4.91 -19.91
C ARG A 189 -8.87 -5.28 -19.90
N CYS A 190 -9.27 -6.05 -18.88
CA CYS A 190 -10.67 -6.33 -18.60
C CYS A 190 -11.37 -5.15 -17.94
N SER A 191 -12.58 -4.85 -18.41
CA SER A 191 -13.39 -3.73 -17.92
C SER A 191 -14.86 -4.09 -17.83
N MET A 192 -15.50 -3.44 -16.87
CA MET A 192 -16.95 -3.33 -16.76
C MET A 192 -17.53 -2.54 -17.94
N TYR A 193 -18.68 -2.97 -18.47
CA TYR A 193 -19.43 -2.26 -19.52
C TYR A 193 -20.87 -1.90 -19.14
N ASN A 194 -21.40 -2.43 -18.02
CA ASN A 194 -22.74 -2.06 -17.54
C ASN A 194 -22.77 -0.59 -17.09
N LYS A 195 -23.59 0.23 -17.77
CA LYS A 195 -23.70 1.68 -17.54
C LYS A 195 -24.14 2.00 -16.12
N PHE A 196 -25.17 1.33 -15.60
CA PHE A 196 -25.71 1.59 -14.26
C PHE A 196 -24.63 1.36 -13.19
N GLN A 197 -23.88 0.28 -13.33
CA GLN A 197 -22.79 -0.06 -12.44
C GLN A 197 -21.61 0.92 -12.52
N ILE A 198 -21.27 1.37 -13.74
CA ILE A 198 -20.25 2.40 -13.95
C ILE A 198 -20.66 3.70 -13.26
N TYR A 199 -21.94 4.12 -13.37
CA TYR A 199 -22.43 5.31 -12.68
C TYR A 199 -22.36 5.19 -11.16
N ILE A 200 -22.75 4.04 -10.59
CA ILE A 200 -22.61 3.79 -9.14
C ILE A 200 -21.15 3.94 -8.71
N ASN A 201 -20.22 3.29 -9.42
CA ASN A 201 -18.80 3.35 -9.09
C ASN A 201 -18.23 4.77 -9.23
N ILE A 202 -18.59 5.50 -10.28
CA ILE A 202 -18.15 6.89 -10.48
C ILE A 202 -18.70 7.78 -9.36
N THR A 203 -19.98 7.67 -9.01
CA THR A 203 -20.58 8.57 -8.03
C THR A 203 -20.14 8.25 -6.61
N ILE A 204 -20.28 6.99 -6.18
CA ILE A 204 -20.07 6.59 -4.77
C ILE A 204 -18.59 6.33 -4.46
N LEU A 205 -17.86 5.68 -5.36
CA LEU A 205 -16.46 5.30 -5.10
C LEU A 205 -15.46 6.37 -5.52
N ILE A 206 -15.83 7.23 -6.47
CA ILE A 206 -14.92 8.27 -6.99
C ILE A 206 -15.36 9.67 -6.56
N LEU A 207 -16.49 10.18 -7.05
CA LEU A 207 -16.86 11.58 -6.88
C LEU A 207 -17.08 11.95 -5.42
N LEU A 208 -17.88 11.17 -4.68
CA LEU A 208 -18.22 11.43 -3.28
C LEU A 208 -16.98 11.56 -2.38
N PRO A 209 -16.05 10.59 -2.31
CA PRO A 209 -14.86 10.73 -1.47
C PRO A 209 -13.96 11.89 -1.93
N ASN A 210 -13.83 12.16 -3.23
CA ASN A 210 -13.02 13.28 -3.72
C ASN A 210 -13.58 14.64 -3.27
N VAL A 211 -14.91 14.83 -3.34
CA VAL A 211 -15.56 16.07 -2.86
C VAL A 211 -15.31 16.25 -1.36
N ILE A 212 -15.45 15.19 -0.56
CA ILE A 212 -15.19 15.25 0.88
C ILE A 212 -13.73 15.59 1.17
N ILE A 213 -12.78 14.99 0.44
CA ILE A 213 -11.34 15.27 0.59
C ILE A 213 -11.04 16.75 0.32
N ILE A 214 -11.56 17.28 -0.79
CA ILE A 214 -11.37 18.69 -1.18
C ILE A 214 -11.93 19.60 -0.10
N PHE A 215 -13.17 19.36 0.36
CA PHE A 215 -13.79 20.11 1.44
C PHE A 215 -12.92 20.10 2.72
N CYS A 216 -12.42 18.93 3.13
CA CYS A 216 -11.57 18.79 4.31
C CYS A 216 -10.28 19.62 4.18
N PHE A 217 -9.56 19.50 3.07
CA PHE A 217 -8.30 20.23 2.90
C PHE A 217 -8.50 21.75 2.76
N VAL A 218 -9.57 22.18 2.10
CA VAL A 218 -9.95 23.61 2.03
C VAL A 218 -10.27 24.15 3.44
N GLY A 219 -11.03 23.40 4.24
CA GLY A 219 -11.32 23.77 5.64
C GLY A 219 -10.05 23.90 6.49
N ILE A 220 -9.10 22.97 6.33
CA ILE A 220 -7.80 23.04 7.01
C ILE A 220 -7.02 24.27 6.57
N PHE A 221 -6.97 24.57 5.27
CA PHE A 221 -6.27 25.72 4.71
C PHE A 221 -6.78 27.04 5.32
N PHE A 222 -8.10 27.25 5.32
CA PHE A 222 -8.69 28.45 5.91
C PHE A 222 -8.47 28.56 7.42
N HIS A 223 -8.53 27.45 8.16
CA HIS A 223 -8.23 27.44 9.59
C HIS A 223 -6.78 27.86 9.87
N VAL A 224 -5.82 27.35 9.09
CA VAL A 224 -4.40 27.71 9.23
C VAL A 224 -4.17 29.18 8.91
N LEU A 225 -4.77 29.72 7.82
CA LEU A 225 -4.66 31.14 7.46
C LEU A 225 -5.21 32.06 8.56
N ARG A 226 -6.35 31.72 9.15
CA ARG A 226 -6.93 32.50 10.26
C ARG A 226 -6.03 32.45 11.50
N ALA A 227 -5.51 31.27 11.83
CA ALA A 227 -4.64 31.08 12.98
C ALA A 227 -3.33 31.90 12.86
N THR A 228 -2.73 31.96 11.67
CA THR A 228 -1.51 32.77 11.43
C THR A 228 -1.79 34.27 11.46
N HIS A 229 -2.91 34.73 10.88
CA HIS A 229 -3.31 36.14 10.93
C HIS A 229 -3.56 36.64 12.36
N VAL A 230 -4.27 35.85 13.19
CA VAL A 230 -4.57 36.22 14.58
C VAL A 230 -3.32 36.18 15.45
N SER A 231 -2.43 35.21 15.24
CA SER A 231 -1.17 35.09 15.98
C SER A 231 -0.16 36.20 15.69
N GLY A 232 -0.19 36.81 14.50
CA GLY A 232 0.65 37.98 14.18
C GLY A 232 0.33 39.23 15.02
N ARG A 233 -0.79 39.23 15.77
CA ARG A 233 -1.27 40.38 16.56
C ARG A 233 -1.06 40.25 18.08
N ARG A 234 -0.62 39.09 18.59
CA ARG A 234 -0.55 38.84 20.05
C ARG A 234 0.67 37.98 20.43
N ASN A 235 1.80 38.64 20.69
CA ASN A 235 3.03 38.03 21.19
C ASN A 235 2.97 37.84 22.71
N ASN A 236 2.98 36.58 23.21
CA ASN A 236 3.93 36.13 24.26
C ASN A 236 3.66 34.75 24.92
N THR A 237 2.57 34.02 24.65
CA THR A 237 2.30 32.79 25.43
C THR A 237 1.96 31.51 24.64
N ARG A 238 2.01 31.52 23.29
CA ARG A 238 1.59 30.36 22.45
C ARG A 238 2.70 29.51 21.84
N VAL A 239 3.97 29.68 22.25
CA VAL A 239 5.12 29.07 21.57
C VAL A 239 5.03 27.53 21.53
N SER A 240 4.68 26.86 22.63
CA SER A 240 4.57 25.39 22.70
C SER A 240 3.41 24.82 21.87
N THR A 241 2.20 25.41 21.94
CA THR A 241 1.04 25.03 21.11
C THR A 241 1.31 25.22 19.61
N SER A 242 2.19 26.17 19.25
CA SER A 242 2.57 26.38 17.85
C SER A 242 3.42 25.24 17.29
N HIS A 243 4.29 24.61 18.09
CA HIS A 243 5.17 23.53 17.61
C HIS A 243 4.41 22.24 17.32
N SER A 244 3.48 21.84 18.20
CA SER A 244 2.62 20.66 17.97
C SER A 244 1.71 20.87 16.75
N LEU A 245 1.09 22.05 16.63
CA LEU A 245 0.28 22.41 15.46
C LEU A 245 1.09 22.42 14.16
N ARG A 246 2.29 23.00 14.15
CA ARG A 246 3.19 22.98 12.96
C ARG A 246 3.54 21.56 12.54
N ARG A 247 3.77 20.65 13.50
CA ARG A 247 3.98 19.22 13.20
C ARG A 247 2.75 18.61 12.52
N GLU A 248 1.55 18.86 13.06
CA GLU A 248 0.31 18.38 12.45
C GLU A 248 0.06 18.99 11.05
N ILE A 249 0.40 20.25 10.81
CA ILE A 249 0.30 20.87 9.47
C ILE A 249 1.27 20.20 8.50
N ARG A 250 2.52 19.95 8.91
CA ARG A 250 3.52 19.24 8.07
C ARG A 250 3.03 17.85 7.67
N ILE A 251 2.48 17.10 8.63
CA ILE A 251 1.90 15.78 8.39
C ILE A 251 0.69 15.89 7.45
N THR A 252 -0.14 16.92 7.59
CA THR A 252 -1.29 17.14 6.71
C THR A 252 -0.87 17.47 5.28
N LYS A 253 0.19 18.28 5.10
CA LYS A 253 0.77 18.56 3.79
C LYS A 253 1.23 17.29 3.08
N MET A 254 1.81 16.33 3.81
CA MET A 254 2.15 15.01 3.25
C MET A 254 0.93 14.30 2.67
N PHE A 255 -0.20 14.28 3.38
CA PHE A 255 -1.43 13.67 2.86
C PHE A 255 -2.02 14.40 1.67
N ALA A 256 -1.91 15.74 1.61
CA ALA A 256 -2.32 16.51 0.44
C ALA A 256 -1.45 16.18 -0.79
N VAL A 257 -0.13 16.00 -0.61
CA VAL A 257 0.78 15.55 -1.68
C VAL A 257 0.41 14.15 -2.16
N LEU A 258 0.17 13.21 -1.23
CA LEU A 258 -0.27 11.85 -1.57
C LEU A 258 -1.57 11.83 -2.36
N PHE A 259 -2.56 12.62 -1.94
CA PHE A 259 -3.82 12.76 -2.66
C PHE A 259 -3.61 13.37 -4.05
N THR A 260 -2.76 14.39 -4.18
CA THR A 260 -2.46 15.03 -5.46
C THR A 260 -1.80 14.06 -6.44
N LEU A 261 -0.83 13.27 -5.99
CA LEU A 261 -0.17 12.26 -6.80
C LEU A 261 -1.15 11.19 -7.29
N PHE A 262 -2.01 10.70 -6.40
CA PHE A 262 -3.08 9.79 -6.77
C PHE A 262 -4.06 10.44 -7.75
N PHE A 263 -4.45 11.69 -7.51
CA PHE A 263 -5.41 12.41 -8.35
C PHE A 263 -4.88 12.54 -9.78
N LEU A 264 -3.64 12.99 -9.94
CA LEU A 264 -2.98 13.15 -11.24
C LEU A 264 -2.69 11.80 -11.91
N GLY A 265 -2.42 10.74 -11.13
CA GLY A 265 -2.14 9.42 -11.68
C GLY A 265 -3.40 8.66 -12.13
N TYR A 266 -4.47 8.70 -11.34
CA TYR A 266 -5.65 7.86 -11.56
C TYR A 266 -6.79 8.55 -12.32
N HIS A 267 -7.09 9.82 -12.03
CA HIS A 267 -8.28 10.46 -12.63
C HIS A 267 -8.21 10.60 -14.15
N PRO A 268 -7.05 10.92 -14.77
CA PRO A 268 -6.97 10.91 -16.22
C PRO A 268 -7.36 9.56 -16.83
N TYR A 269 -6.93 8.44 -16.23
CA TYR A 269 -7.35 7.09 -16.61
C TYR A 269 -8.85 6.87 -16.40
N GLY A 270 -9.38 7.24 -15.23
CA GLY A 270 -10.81 7.09 -14.90
C GLY A 270 -11.71 7.92 -15.82
N PHE A 271 -11.30 9.15 -16.15
CA PHE A 271 -12.01 10.06 -17.03
C PHE A 271 -12.05 9.53 -18.47
N VAL A 272 -10.89 9.17 -19.02
CA VAL A 272 -10.82 8.59 -20.38
C VAL A 272 -11.69 7.35 -20.50
N ARG A 273 -11.67 6.46 -19.49
CA ARG A 273 -12.50 5.27 -19.48
C ARG A 273 -14.01 5.57 -19.39
N ALA A 274 -14.40 6.66 -18.73
CA ALA A 274 -15.80 7.03 -18.59
C ALA A 274 -16.37 7.73 -19.83
N TYR A 275 -15.56 8.56 -20.50
CA TYR A 275 -16.00 9.46 -21.56
C TYR A 275 -15.63 9.00 -22.97
N ASP A 276 -14.54 8.25 -23.17
CA ASP A 276 -14.17 7.75 -24.50
C ASP A 276 -14.98 6.50 -24.90
N LYS A 277 -16.29 6.69 -25.04
CA LYS A 277 -17.23 5.64 -25.44
C LYS A 277 -17.10 5.28 -26.93
N ARG A 278 -16.61 6.22 -27.75
CA ARG A 278 -16.38 6.01 -29.18
C ARG A 278 -14.97 5.51 -29.49
N ARG A 279 -14.12 5.35 -28.47
CA ARG A 279 -12.76 4.84 -28.58
C ARG A 279 -11.93 5.62 -29.62
N GLN A 280 -12.04 6.95 -29.58
CA GLN A 280 -11.39 7.84 -30.54
C GLN A 280 -9.95 8.18 -30.14
N LEU A 281 -9.57 7.94 -28.88
CA LEU A 281 -8.21 8.16 -28.43
C LEU A 281 -7.26 7.10 -28.99
N HIS A 282 -6.04 7.53 -29.29
CA HIS A 282 -4.99 6.63 -29.71
C HIS A 282 -4.72 5.58 -28.62
N PRO A 283 -4.69 4.26 -28.94
CA PRO A 283 -4.56 3.19 -27.94
C PRO A 283 -3.36 3.33 -26.99
N ASP A 284 -2.26 3.91 -27.44
CA ASP A 284 -1.06 4.14 -26.61
C ASP A 284 -1.32 5.07 -25.41
N ILE A 285 -2.32 5.95 -25.49
CA ILE A 285 -2.71 6.83 -24.39
C ILE A 285 -3.23 5.99 -23.22
N TYR A 286 -3.96 4.90 -23.47
CA TYR A 286 -4.42 4.01 -22.41
C TYR A 286 -3.27 3.32 -21.67
N VAL A 287 -2.21 2.95 -22.39
CA VAL A 287 -0.99 2.40 -21.79
C VAL A 287 -0.33 3.45 -20.90
N LEU A 288 -0.12 4.66 -21.42
CA LEU A 288 0.47 5.77 -20.67
C LEU A 288 -0.31 6.09 -19.38
N LEU A 289 -1.63 6.23 -19.48
CA LEU A 289 -2.50 6.53 -18.33
C LEU A 289 -2.50 5.42 -17.29
N THR A 290 -2.44 4.16 -17.73
CA THR A 290 -2.33 3.02 -16.82
C THR A 290 -0.98 2.98 -16.11
N LEU A 291 0.10 3.36 -16.79
CA LEU A 291 1.42 3.50 -16.19
C LEU A 291 1.47 4.64 -15.18
N LEU A 292 0.91 5.81 -15.50
CA LEU A 292 0.81 6.93 -14.55
C LEU A 292 0.06 6.53 -13.29
N TYR A 293 -1.04 5.80 -13.43
CA TYR A 293 -1.76 5.23 -12.31
C TYR A 293 -0.87 4.26 -11.51
N CYS A 294 -0.19 3.31 -12.17
CA CYS A 294 0.74 2.38 -11.52
C CYS A 294 1.86 3.10 -10.75
N ILE A 295 2.47 4.13 -11.34
CA ILE A 295 3.52 4.92 -10.71
C ILE A 295 2.98 5.63 -9.47
N SER A 296 1.79 6.23 -9.56
CA SER A 296 1.20 6.98 -8.44
C SER A 296 0.96 6.10 -7.21
N ILE A 297 0.48 4.86 -7.39
CA ILE A 297 0.25 3.92 -6.28
C ILE A 297 1.57 3.33 -5.74
N CYS A 298 2.57 3.10 -6.61
CA CYS A 298 3.87 2.58 -6.18
C CYS A 298 4.73 3.65 -5.47
N ALA A 299 4.47 4.94 -5.71
CA ALA A 299 5.19 6.05 -5.11
C ALA A 299 4.76 6.37 -3.67
N SER A 300 3.64 5.81 -3.18
CA SER A 300 3.10 6.13 -1.85
C SER A 300 4.13 5.94 -0.72
N PRO A 301 4.94 4.85 -0.66
CA PRO A 301 5.90 4.66 0.43
C PRO A 301 7.08 5.64 0.37
N LEU A 302 7.48 6.08 -0.83
CA LEU A 302 8.55 7.08 -1.01
C LEU A 302 8.14 8.42 -0.41
N VAL A 303 6.90 8.85 -0.67
CA VAL A 303 6.36 10.10 -0.12
C VAL A 303 6.29 10.03 1.40
N TYR A 304 5.81 8.90 1.95
CA TYR A 304 5.79 8.68 3.39
C TYR A 304 7.19 8.73 4.00
N GLY A 305 8.19 8.12 3.37
CA GLY A 305 9.58 8.18 3.82
C GLY A 305 10.12 9.60 3.81
N ILE A 306 10.05 10.29 2.67
CA ILE A 306 10.66 11.62 2.49
C ILE A 306 10.00 12.68 3.37
N MET A 307 8.67 12.64 3.51
CA MET A 307 7.92 13.70 4.21
C MET A 307 7.69 13.41 5.70
N ASN A 308 8.02 12.21 6.17
CA ASN A 308 7.97 11.83 7.57
C ASN A 308 9.31 11.23 8.04
N ASN A 309 10.24 12.09 8.44
CA ASN A 309 11.57 11.69 8.93
C ASN A 309 11.53 10.64 10.06
N GLN A 310 10.48 10.65 10.90
CA GLN A 310 10.34 9.65 11.96
C GLN A 310 10.12 8.26 11.34
N LEU A 311 9.28 8.18 10.32
CA LEU A 311 8.98 6.94 9.62
C LEU A 311 10.19 6.44 8.83
N LEU A 312 10.89 7.33 8.12
CA LEU A 312 12.11 7.00 7.38
C LEU A 312 13.19 6.43 8.29
N ASN A 313 13.48 7.10 9.41
CA ASN A 313 14.54 6.67 10.33
C ASN A 313 14.25 5.29 10.93
N GLU A 314 12.99 5.02 11.30
CA GLU A 314 12.61 3.72 11.81
C GLU A 314 12.60 2.64 10.72
N SER A 315 12.19 2.98 9.48
CA SER A 315 12.29 2.04 8.35
C SER A 315 13.73 1.65 8.06
N MET A 316 14.65 2.62 8.06
CA MET A 316 16.09 2.34 7.89
C MET A 316 16.63 1.45 9.01
N ARG A 317 16.20 1.66 10.26
CA ARG A 317 16.58 0.79 11.39
C ARG A 317 16.05 -0.63 11.25
N VAL A 318 14.80 -0.80 10.83
CA VAL A 318 14.21 -2.14 10.63
C VAL A 318 14.94 -2.88 9.53
N VAL A 319 15.17 -2.22 8.37
CA VAL A 319 15.93 -2.82 7.26
C VAL A 319 17.35 -3.19 7.69
N PHE A 320 18.05 -2.30 8.38
CA PHE A 320 19.41 -2.54 8.85
C PHE A 320 19.49 -3.66 9.91
N ASN A 321 18.53 -3.70 10.85
CA ASN A 321 18.48 -4.75 11.86
C ASN A 321 18.12 -6.11 11.27
N CYS A 322 17.20 -6.18 10.30
CA CYS A 322 16.92 -7.39 9.54
C CYS A 322 18.16 -7.88 8.80
N TRP A 323 18.91 -6.97 8.16
CA TRP A 323 20.16 -7.30 7.48
C TRP A 323 21.24 -7.78 8.47
N ARG A 324 21.36 -7.14 9.65
CA ARG A 324 22.30 -7.53 10.71
C ARG A 324 21.95 -8.89 11.32
N CYS A 325 20.68 -9.17 11.60
CA CYS A 325 20.23 -10.49 12.06
C CYS A 325 20.49 -11.58 11.01
N GLN A 326 20.22 -11.30 9.73
CA GLN A 326 20.52 -12.22 8.64
C GLN A 326 22.02 -12.52 8.53
N LYS A 327 22.89 -11.52 8.75
CA LYS A 327 24.35 -11.71 8.78
C LYS A 327 24.80 -12.59 9.94
N ILE A 328 24.22 -12.44 11.13
CA ILE A 328 24.53 -13.26 12.31
C ILE A 328 24.05 -14.70 12.13
N ASP A 329 22.85 -14.90 11.57
CA ASP A 329 22.32 -16.25 11.28
C ASP A 329 23.11 -16.96 10.18
N ASN A 330 23.54 -16.23 9.15
CA ASN A 330 24.42 -16.75 8.12
C ASN A 330 25.81 -17.11 8.69
N TYR A 331 26.34 -16.30 9.62
CA TYR A 331 27.58 -16.62 10.32
C TYR A 331 27.43 -17.90 11.16
N LYS A 332 26.35 -18.03 11.95
CA LYS A 332 26.04 -19.24 12.73
C LYS A 332 25.86 -20.48 11.84
N LYS A 333 25.12 -20.36 10.72
CA LYS A 333 24.97 -21.47 9.76
C LYS A 333 26.30 -21.86 9.10
N SER A 334 27.16 -20.90 8.79
CA SER A 334 28.48 -21.15 8.23
C SER A 334 29.45 -21.77 9.23
N SER A 335 29.44 -21.34 10.50
CA SER A 335 30.27 -21.93 11.56
C SER A 335 29.78 -23.35 11.90
N HIS A 336 28.47 -23.60 11.91
CA HIS A 336 27.93 -24.92 12.17
C HIS A 336 28.22 -25.92 11.02
N ARG A 337 28.24 -25.46 9.76
CA ARG A 337 28.73 -26.26 8.61
C ARG A 337 30.24 -26.52 8.69
N ARG A 338 31.04 -25.54 9.14
CA ARG A 338 32.50 -25.68 9.33
C ARG A 338 32.82 -26.63 10.48
N PHE A 339 32.07 -26.57 11.58
CA PHE A 339 32.12 -27.50 12.71
C PHE A 339 31.72 -28.91 12.28
N LYS A 340 30.63 -29.12 11.53
CA LYS A 340 30.27 -30.44 10.99
C LYS A 340 31.32 -31.01 10.01
N LYS A 341 31.98 -30.17 9.20
CA LYS A 341 33.11 -30.60 8.36
C LYS A 341 34.32 -31.01 9.19
N ASN A 342 34.66 -30.25 10.23
CA ASN A 342 35.77 -30.58 11.12
C ASN A 342 35.49 -31.81 12.00
N VAL A 343 34.24 -32.01 12.45
CA VAL A 343 33.82 -33.23 13.15
C VAL A 343 33.85 -34.44 12.22
N LYS A 344 33.44 -34.32 10.94
CA LYS A 344 33.62 -35.41 9.95
C LYS A 344 35.08 -35.70 9.61
N LYS A 345 35.96 -34.70 9.67
CA LYS A 345 37.41 -34.85 9.46
C LYS A 345 38.11 -35.42 10.70
N SER A 346 37.57 -35.12 11.88
CA SER A 346 38.04 -35.65 13.17
C SER A 346 37.43 -37.00 13.51
N SER A 347 36.28 -37.41 12.96
CA SER A 347 35.72 -38.76 13.16
C SER A 347 36.47 -39.87 12.40
N ILE A 348 37.59 -39.55 11.74
CA ILE A 348 38.56 -40.52 11.22
C ILE A 348 39.73 -40.72 12.23
N LEU A 349 39.83 -39.88 13.27
CA LEU A 349 40.81 -40.04 14.33
C LEU A 349 40.15 -39.86 15.69
N THR A 350 40.18 -40.91 16.52
CA THR A 350 39.72 -41.00 17.91
C THR A 350 38.27 -41.49 18.12
N ASN A 351 38.18 -42.81 18.28
CA ASN A 351 37.28 -43.43 19.24
C ASN A 351 37.61 -42.90 20.64
N GLY A 352 36.63 -42.42 21.40
CA GLY A 352 36.81 -42.18 22.83
C GLY A 352 35.88 -41.13 23.45
N ILE A 353 34.81 -41.64 24.08
CA ILE A 353 34.37 -41.23 25.44
C ILE A 353 33.55 -39.92 25.61
N ASN A 354 32.30 -40.16 26.03
CA ASN A 354 31.40 -39.46 26.98
C ASN A 354 30.46 -38.30 26.56
N ASN A 355 29.18 -38.65 26.75
CA ASN A 355 27.99 -37.81 26.95
C ASN A 355 28.16 -36.79 28.09
N VAL A 356 27.78 -35.53 27.84
CA VAL A 356 27.14 -34.67 28.85
C VAL A 356 26.06 -33.83 28.18
N ASN A 357 24.86 -33.88 28.77
CA ASN A 357 23.63 -33.20 28.37
C ASN A 357 23.45 -31.96 29.24
N CYS A 358 23.13 -30.78 28.69
CA CYS A 358 22.76 -29.60 29.48
C CYS A 358 21.52 -28.92 28.90
N ASN A 359 20.43 -29.05 29.67
CA ASN A 359 19.24 -28.22 29.60
C ASN A 359 19.36 -27.02 30.56
N ARG A 360 18.72 -25.90 30.16
CA ARG A 360 18.23 -24.74 30.93
C ARG A 360 19.05 -23.43 31.03
N VAL A 361 18.42 -22.40 30.41
CA VAL A 361 17.98 -21.08 30.93
C VAL A 361 19.05 -20.05 31.39
N ASN A 362 19.37 -19.14 30.45
CA ASN A 362 19.35 -17.65 30.49
C ASN A 362 19.91 -16.80 31.68
N PRO A 363 20.29 -15.51 31.42
CA PRO A 363 21.58 -14.91 31.81
C PRO A 363 21.48 -13.88 32.97
N PRO A 364 22.58 -13.18 33.35
CA PRO A 364 22.85 -11.88 32.73
C PRO A 364 24.34 -11.54 32.45
N ILE A 365 24.49 -10.47 31.68
CA ILE A 365 25.69 -9.79 31.18
C ILE A 365 26.38 -9.02 32.32
N THR A 366 27.71 -9.10 32.43
CA THR A 366 28.60 -7.94 32.65
C THR A 366 30.06 -8.30 32.37
N VAL A 367 30.70 -7.50 31.52
CA VAL A 367 32.12 -7.51 31.17
C VAL A 367 32.92 -6.84 32.31
N PRO A 368 34.06 -7.38 32.77
CA PRO A 368 35.00 -6.62 33.59
C PRO A 368 36.13 -6.05 32.74
N MET A 369 36.40 -4.76 32.90
CA MET A 369 37.66 -4.13 32.50
C MET A 369 38.35 -3.59 33.77
N HIS A 370 39.41 -4.29 34.13
CA HIS A 370 40.59 -3.93 34.93
C HIS A 370 40.62 -2.64 35.78
N THR A 371 40.85 -2.89 37.08
CA THR A 371 41.87 -2.29 37.99
C THR A 371 41.95 -0.78 38.18
N SER A 372 41.76 -0.32 39.42
CA SER A 372 42.86 0.14 40.29
C SER A 372 42.36 0.70 41.66
N THR A 373 42.82 0.06 42.73
CA THR A 373 43.32 0.63 44.00
C THR A 373 42.50 1.65 44.83
N SER A 374 42.11 1.16 46.00
CA SER A 374 42.46 1.64 47.35
C SER A 374 41.73 2.85 48.00
N ARG A 375 41.27 2.54 49.22
CA ARG A 375 41.25 3.33 50.46
C ARG A 375 40.13 4.36 50.70
N SER A 376 39.27 3.96 51.65
CA SER A 376 39.08 4.60 52.96
C SER A 376 38.34 5.94 53.02
N LEU A 377 37.11 5.95 53.58
CA LEU A 377 36.76 6.64 54.84
C LEU A 377 35.24 6.75 55.03
N LYS A 378 34.79 6.26 56.20
CA LYS A 378 33.82 6.81 57.17
C LYS A 378 32.46 7.35 56.71
N ASN A 379 31.44 6.83 57.42
CA ASN A 379 30.33 7.51 58.10
C ASN A 379 29.61 8.63 57.34
N GLU A 380 28.29 8.53 57.14
CA GLU A 380 27.30 8.91 58.17
C GLU A 380 25.87 8.62 57.70
N THR A 381 25.06 8.26 58.67
CA THR A 381 23.60 8.17 58.71
C THR A 381 22.89 9.43 58.22
N ASN A 382 21.78 9.28 57.47
CA ASN A 382 20.48 9.80 57.91
C ASN A 382 19.32 9.34 57.02
N SER A 383 18.35 8.73 57.69
CA SER A 383 17.00 8.39 57.27
C SER A 383 16.17 9.65 57.07
N ILE A 384 15.38 9.76 56.00
CA ILE A 384 14.09 10.48 56.03
C ILE A 384 13.05 9.71 55.21
N THR A 385 11.91 9.58 55.87
CA THR A 385 10.74 8.74 55.63
C THR A 385 9.78 9.35 54.61
N ILE A 386 9.18 8.43 53.85
CA ILE A 386 7.87 8.40 53.19
C ILE A 386 6.86 9.46 53.69
N LEU A 387 6.15 10.09 52.74
CA LEU A 387 4.72 10.43 52.90
C LEU A 387 4.00 10.45 51.55
N ASP A 388 3.11 9.47 51.40
CA ASP A 388 1.95 9.44 50.53
C ASP A 388 1.03 10.65 50.79
N THR A 389 0.33 11.13 49.77
CA THR A 389 -1.04 11.64 49.94
C THR A 389 -1.80 11.64 48.62
N SER A 390 -2.90 10.90 48.66
CA SER A 390 -4.02 10.84 47.75
C SER A 390 -4.95 12.05 47.91
N HIS A 391 -5.74 12.30 46.85
CA HIS A 391 -7.11 12.84 46.79
C HIS A 391 -7.37 14.08 45.88
N VAL A 392 -8.51 13.91 45.19
CA VAL A 392 -9.36 14.80 44.37
C VAL A 392 -9.06 14.88 42.88
#